data_AF-A0A1H9X6F8-F1
#
_entry.id   AF-A0A1H9X6F8-F1
#
_cell.length_a   1.000
_cell.length_b   1.000
_cell.length_c   1.000
_cell.angle_alpha   90.00
_cell.angle_beta   90.00
_cell.angle_gamma   90.00
#
_symmetry.space_group_name_H-M   'P 1'
#
loop_
_entity.id
_entity.type
_entity.pdbx_description
1 polymer ?
#
loop_
_entity_poly.entity_id
_entity_poly.type
_entity_poly.pdbx_seq_one_letter_code
_entity_poly.pdbx_strand_id
1 'polypeptide(L)'
;MKKVSDILSKCISLMYAIYIPLSFGFFIYLSVAYKGNMLYGYIIDIVKIIVILLFANNVLFMYKTDEDTKNPSKLFVILAGVCLLEFVYTVCMHGKYNYGGNTIPIIYFFFFVVEFIVETVAFDKLFSKAGGEFRVRWALITFLIFNLGLMLSGSSLLNKSYFSIIVMIVLSIFLRDIIKFHFLIKSVIMRKQEVCVNKEEM
;
A
#
# COMPACT_ATOMS: atom_id res chain seq x y z
N MET A 1 20.76 -4.44 22.77
CA MET A 1 19.37 -4.08 22.39
C MET A 1 19.24 -3.35 21.04
N LYS A 2 20.13 -2.43 20.64
CA LYS A 2 20.02 -1.72 19.33
C LYS A 2 19.94 -2.67 18.11
N LYS A 3 20.82 -3.68 18.02
CA LYS A 3 20.82 -4.68 16.91
C LYS A 3 19.50 -5.47 16.74
N VAL A 4 18.78 -5.76 17.83
CA VAL A 4 17.50 -6.51 17.78
C VAL A 4 16.36 -5.62 17.26
N SER A 5 16.34 -4.36 17.70
CA SER A 5 15.44 -3.31 17.18
C SER A 5 15.62 -3.12 15.67
N ASP A 6 16.85 -3.16 15.17
CA ASP A 6 17.14 -2.92 13.75
C ASP A 6 16.69 -4.06 12.84
N ILE A 7 16.85 -5.31 13.29
CA ILE A 7 16.36 -6.49 12.57
C ILE A 7 14.82 -6.47 12.53
N LEU A 8 14.19 -6.11 13.64
CA LEU A 8 12.73 -6.01 13.74
C LEU A 8 12.18 -4.95 12.78
N SER A 9 12.80 -3.77 12.71
CA SER A 9 12.39 -2.68 11.81
C SER A 9 12.49 -3.04 10.33
N LYS A 10 13.56 -3.75 9.94
CA LYS A 10 13.72 -4.32 8.59
C LYS A 10 12.63 -5.33 8.29
N CYS A 11 12.38 -6.25 9.22
CA CYS A 11 11.34 -7.26 9.08
C CYS A 11 9.96 -6.62 8.89
N ILE A 12 9.61 -5.61 9.70
CA ILE A 12 8.32 -4.89 9.58
C ILE A 12 8.20 -4.19 8.23
N SER A 13 9.25 -3.50 7.78
CA SER A 13 9.24 -2.80 6.49
C SER A 13 9.12 -3.76 5.29
N LEU A 14 9.76 -4.93 5.40
CA LEU A 14 9.69 -6.00 4.41
C LEU A 14 8.32 -6.69 4.41
N MET A 15 7.75 -6.96 5.59
CA MET A 15 6.38 -7.47 5.73
C MET A 15 5.39 -6.50 5.07
N TYR A 16 5.49 -5.19 5.32
CA TYR A 16 4.63 -4.20 4.66
C TYR A 16 4.77 -4.25 3.13
N ALA A 17 6.01 -4.23 2.62
CA ALA A 17 6.25 -4.16 1.19
C ALA A 17 5.81 -5.42 0.42
N ILE A 18 5.84 -6.60 1.06
CA ILE A 18 5.45 -7.88 0.46
C ILE A 18 3.96 -8.18 0.69
N TYR A 19 3.45 -7.92 1.89
CA TYR A 19 2.10 -8.31 2.27
C TYR A 19 1.03 -7.52 1.53
N ILE A 20 1.22 -6.21 1.33
CA ILE A 20 0.23 -5.36 0.65
C ILE A 20 -0.01 -5.84 -0.80
N PRO A 21 1.01 -6.04 -1.66
CA PRO A 21 0.81 -6.61 -3.00
C PRO A 21 0.23 -8.02 -2.99
N LEU A 22 0.66 -8.87 -2.05
CA LEU A 22 0.11 -10.23 -1.91
C LEU A 22 -1.38 -10.20 -1.55
N SER A 23 -1.79 -9.35 -0.61
CA SER A 23 -3.20 -9.22 -0.21
C SER A 23 -4.09 -8.84 -1.40
N PHE A 24 -3.62 -7.91 -2.24
CA PHE A 24 -4.29 -7.51 -3.46
C PHE A 24 -4.35 -8.65 -4.50
N GLY A 25 -3.24 -9.34 -4.73
CA GLY A 25 -3.18 -10.48 -5.64
C GLY A 25 -4.09 -11.64 -5.21
N PHE A 26 -4.11 -11.96 -3.91
CA PHE A 26 -5.01 -12.96 -3.34
C PHE A 26 -6.48 -12.55 -3.48
N PHE A 27 -6.81 -11.28 -3.24
CA PHE A 27 -8.17 -10.77 -3.41
C PHE A 27 -8.67 -10.93 -4.86
N ILE A 28 -7.86 -10.54 -5.85
CA ILE A 28 -8.19 -10.72 -7.28
C ILE A 28 -8.35 -12.20 -7.60
N TYR A 29 -7.41 -13.04 -7.19
CA TYR A 29 -7.45 -14.47 -7.48
C TYR A 29 -8.71 -15.14 -6.89
N LEU A 30 -9.02 -14.87 -5.62
CA LEU A 30 -10.22 -15.43 -4.96
C LEU A 30 -11.52 -14.94 -5.61
N SER A 31 -11.54 -13.69 -6.08
CA SER A 31 -12.68 -13.11 -6.80
C SER A 31 -12.89 -13.76 -8.17
N VAL A 32 -11.82 -13.99 -8.94
CA VAL A 32 -11.89 -14.59 -10.29
C VAL A 32 -12.16 -16.10 -10.23
N ALA A 33 -11.60 -16.80 -9.24
CA ALA A 33 -11.74 -18.25 -9.12
C ALA A 33 -13.14 -18.68 -8.64
N TYR A 34 -14.01 -17.75 -8.21
CA TYR A 34 -15.31 -18.01 -7.58
C TYR A 34 -15.25 -19.01 -6.41
N LYS A 35 -14.06 -19.18 -5.81
CA LYS A 35 -13.74 -20.14 -4.75
C LYS A 35 -13.41 -19.46 -3.42
N GLY A 36 -13.62 -18.14 -3.34
CA GLY A 36 -13.35 -17.36 -2.15
C GLY A 36 -14.29 -17.72 -1.01
N ASN A 37 -13.83 -18.53 -0.04
CA ASN A 37 -14.45 -18.55 1.26
C ASN A 37 -14.18 -17.18 1.93
N MET A 38 -15.24 -16.45 2.27
CA MET A 38 -15.16 -15.09 2.81
C MET A 38 -14.34 -15.00 4.10
N LEU A 39 -14.23 -16.11 4.83
CA LEU A 39 -13.41 -16.22 6.03
C LEU A 39 -11.93 -15.96 5.73
N TYR A 40 -11.43 -16.36 4.55
CA TYR A 40 -10.06 -16.02 4.13
C TYR A 40 -9.91 -14.54 3.80
N GLY A 41 -10.94 -13.89 3.23
CA GLY A 41 -10.95 -12.45 3.01
C GLY A 41 -10.80 -11.66 4.32
N TYR A 42 -11.54 -12.06 5.36
CA TYR A 42 -11.43 -11.45 6.69
C TYR A 42 -10.03 -11.57 7.29
N ILE A 43 -9.41 -12.74 7.16
CA ILE A 43 -8.05 -12.96 7.66
C ILE A 43 -7.07 -12.05 6.92
N ILE A 44 -7.21 -11.92 5.60
CA ILE A 44 -6.36 -11.05 4.78
C ILE A 44 -6.51 -9.59 5.23
N ASP A 45 -7.73 -9.10 5.42
CA ASP A 45 -7.98 -7.71 5.83
C ASP A 45 -7.43 -7.41 7.22
N ILE A 46 -7.66 -8.30 8.20
CA ILE A 46 -7.15 -8.12 9.57
C ILE A 46 -5.63 -8.08 9.57
N VAL A 47 -4.97 -9.00 8.87
CA VAL A 47 -3.51 -9.04 8.80
C VAL A 47 -2.97 -7.83 8.04
N LYS A 48 -3.63 -7.36 6.97
CA LYS A 48 -3.30 -6.11 6.25
C LYS A 48 -3.30 -4.93 7.22
N ILE A 49 -4.36 -4.77 8.02
CA ILE A 49 -4.48 -3.71 9.03
C ILE A 49 -3.34 -3.78 10.05
N ILE A 50 -3.07 -4.97 10.60
CA ILE A 50 -2.00 -5.18 11.59
C ILE A 50 -0.64 -4.80 11.00
N VAL A 51 -0.35 -5.24 9.77
CA VAL A 51 0.91 -4.94 9.08
C VAL A 51 1.08 -3.43 8.85
N ILE A 52 0.02 -2.73 8.44
CA ILE A 52 0.05 -1.27 8.27
C ILE A 52 0.30 -0.56 9.61
N LEU A 53 -0.37 -0.98 10.69
CA LEU A 53 -0.19 -0.39 12.02
C LEU A 53 1.21 -0.64 12.58
N LEU A 54 1.74 -1.86 12.43
CA LEU A 54 3.13 -2.19 12.79
C LEU A 54 4.11 -1.31 12.02
N PHE A 55 3.87 -1.12 10.72
CA PHE A 55 4.69 -0.25 9.90
C PHE A 55 4.59 1.22 10.31
N ALA A 56 3.39 1.73 10.59
CA ALA A 56 3.18 3.10 11.07
C ALA A 56 3.93 3.36 12.39
N ASN A 57 3.88 2.40 13.32
CA ASN A 57 4.63 2.48 14.57
C ASN A 57 6.15 2.41 14.34
N ASN A 58 6.61 1.57 13.41
CA ASN A 58 8.02 1.52 13.03
C ASN A 58 8.51 2.85 12.43
N VAL A 59 7.70 3.48 11.58
CA VAL A 59 7.97 4.82 11.03
C VAL A 59 8.01 5.86 12.15
N LEU A 60 7.08 5.81 13.11
CA LEU A 60 7.11 6.73 14.26
C LEU A 60 8.39 6.58 15.08
N PHE A 61 8.79 5.34 15.38
CA PHE A 61 9.99 5.06 16.17
C PHE A 61 11.26 5.49 15.45
N MET A 62 11.34 5.21 14.15
CA MET A 62 12.50 5.59 13.35
C MET A 62 12.60 7.12 13.27
N TYR A 63 11.53 7.83 12.90
CA TYR A 63 11.58 9.26 12.56
C TYR A 63 11.35 10.19 13.77
N LYS A 64 11.58 9.72 15.00
CA LYS A 64 11.25 10.41 16.26
C LYS A 64 12.05 11.70 16.52
N THR A 65 13.24 11.85 15.93
CA THR A 65 14.13 13.01 16.14
C THR A 65 13.92 14.18 15.17
N ASP A 66 13.07 14.03 14.15
CA ASP A 66 12.68 15.12 13.25
C ASP A 66 11.48 15.86 13.88
N GLU A 67 11.74 16.78 14.81
CA GLU A 67 10.70 17.63 15.39
C GLU A 67 10.07 18.55 14.31
N ASP A 68 8.75 18.65 14.37
CA ASP A 68 7.89 19.71 13.82
C ASP A 68 7.40 19.78 12.39
N THR A 69 7.80 18.95 11.42
CA THR A 69 7.06 18.95 10.14
C THR A 69 6.87 17.57 9.51
N LYS A 70 5.59 17.14 9.45
CA LYS A 70 5.05 16.05 8.61
C LYS A 70 5.34 14.62 9.06
N ASN A 71 4.89 14.24 10.26
CA ASN A 71 4.97 12.85 10.73
C ASN A 71 4.20 11.88 9.78
N PRO A 72 4.90 11.09 8.94
CA PRO A 72 4.26 10.26 7.91
C PRO A 72 3.51 9.07 8.52
N SER A 73 3.81 8.70 9.77
CA SER A 73 3.10 7.67 10.53
C SER A 73 1.59 7.92 10.62
N LYS A 74 1.15 9.19 10.76
CA LYS A 74 -0.27 9.54 10.82
C LYS A 74 -1.02 9.14 9.55
N LEU A 75 -0.39 9.25 8.38
CA LEU A 75 -1.02 8.87 7.11
C LEU A 75 -1.13 7.35 6.98
N PHE A 76 -0.18 6.58 7.52
CA PHE A 76 -0.29 5.13 7.59
C PHE A 76 -1.38 4.68 8.58
N VAL A 77 -1.59 5.40 9.69
CA VAL A 77 -2.73 5.16 10.59
C VAL A 77 -4.06 5.45 9.89
N ILE A 78 -4.15 6.54 9.12
CA ILE A 78 -5.33 6.83 8.29
C ILE A 78 -5.57 5.71 7.27
N LEU A 79 -4.51 5.23 6.60
CA LEU A 79 -4.61 4.09 5.68
C LEU A 79 -5.18 2.85 6.37
N ALA A 80 -4.68 2.49 7.56
CA ALA A 80 -5.22 1.38 8.35
C ALA A 80 -6.70 1.59 8.71
N GLY A 81 -7.11 2.83 8.99
CA GLY A 81 -8.51 3.20 9.22
C GLY A 81 -9.39 3.00 7.98
N VAL A 82 -8.90 3.32 6.78
CA VAL A 82 -9.60 3.04 5.52
C VAL A 82 -9.77 1.54 5.32
N CYS A 83 -8.71 0.75 5.52
CA CYS A 83 -8.78 -0.73 5.45
C CYS A 83 -9.76 -1.30 6.49
N LEU A 84 -9.84 -0.71 7.68
CA LEU A 84 -10.80 -1.13 8.71
C LEU A 84 -12.25 -0.85 8.27
N LEU A 85 -12.51 0.29 7.63
CA LEU A 85 -13.84 0.61 7.09
C LEU A 85 -14.22 -0.37 5.97
N GLU A 86 -13.28 -0.72 5.08
CA GLU A 86 -13.47 -1.76 4.06
C GLU A 86 -13.81 -3.11 4.69
N PHE A 87 -13.08 -3.52 5.74
CA PHE A 87 -13.34 -4.75 6.48
C PHE A 87 -14.74 -4.74 7.12
N VAL A 88 -15.09 -3.67 7.85
CA VAL A 88 -16.41 -3.54 8.49
C VAL A 88 -17.52 -3.61 7.45
N TYR A 89 -17.36 -2.93 6.31
CA TYR A 89 -18.29 -3.01 5.19
C TYR A 89 -18.42 -4.45 4.69
N THR A 90 -17.31 -5.16 4.46
CA THR A 90 -17.31 -6.56 4.02
C THR A 90 -18.09 -7.46 4.98
N VAL A 91 -17.87 -7.31 6.29
CA VAL A 91 -18.59 -8.06 7.33
C VAL A 91 -20.09 -7.72 7.34
N CYS A 92 -20.46 -6.45 7.24
CA CYS A 92 -21.87 -6.03 7.25
C CYS A 92 -22.65 -6.51 6.03
N MET A 93 -21.97 -6.67 4.89
CA MET A 93 -22.56 -7.12 3.63
C MET A 93 -22.57 -8.65 3.49
N HIS A 94 -21.83 -9.34 4.35
CA HIS A 94 -21.80 -10.80 4.43
C HIS A 94 -23.20 -11.38 4.55
N GLY A 95 -23.59 -12.24 3.61
CA GLY A 95 -24.88 -12.91 3.61
C GLY A 95 -26.08 -12.06 3.18
N LYS A 96 -25.93 -10.74 2.96
CA LYS A 96 -27.02 -9.86 2.50
C LYS A 96 -27.07 -9.67 0.99
N TYR A 97 -25.95 -9.84 0.29
CA TYR A 97 -25.88 -9.62 -1.15
C TYR A 97 -25.37 -10.88 -1.84
N ASN A 98 -26.12 -11.33 -2.86
CA ASN A 98 -25.57 -12.24 -3.86
C ASN A 98 -24.37 -11.51 -4.50
N TYR A 99 -23.18 -12.09 -4.39
CA TYR A 99 -21.89 -11.55 -4.85
C TYR A 99 -21.82 -11.19 -6.35
N GLY A 100 -22.92 -11.32 -7.10
CA GLY A 100 -23.02 -11.02 -8.53
C GLY A 100 -23.62 -9.66 -8.90
N GLY A 101 -23.98 -8.80 -7.93
CA GLY A 101 -24.51 -7.46 -8.22
C GLY A 101 -23.41 -6.43 -8.50
N ASN A 102 -23.59 -5.59 -9.53
CA ASN A 102 -22.62 -4.56 -9.96
C ASN A 102 -22.25 -3.53 -8.87
N THR A 103 -23.04 -3.41 -7.79
CA THR A 103 -22.82 -2.46 -6.70
C THR A 103 -21.61 -2.82 -5.82
N ILE A 104 -21.35 -4.12 -5.62
CA ILE A 104 -20.26 -4.57 -4.74
C ILE A 104 -18.89 -4.20 -5.32
N PRO A 105 -18.57 -4.52 -6.59
CA PRO A 105 -17.30 -4.13 -7.20
C PRO A 105 -17.04 -2.62 -7.20
N ILE A 106 -18.09 -1.80 -7.38
CA ILE A 106 -17.97 -0.32 -7.37
C ILE A 106 -17.50 0.19 -6.00
N ILE A 107 -18.06 -0.35 -4.92
CA ILE A 107 -17.69 0.08 -3.56
C ILE A 107 -16.28 -0.38 -3.20
N TYR A 108 -15.89 -1.61 -3.56
CA TYR A 108 -14.50 -2.06 -3.39
C TYR A 108 -13.51 -1.24 -4.23
N PHE A 109 -13.89 -0.86 -5.45
CA PHE A 109 -13.08 0.04 -6.27
C PHE A 109 -12.90 1.41 -5.61
N PHE A 110 -13.95 1.95 -4.98
CA PHE A 110 -13.86 3.19 -4.22
C PHE A 110 -12.86 3.07 -3.05
N PHE A 111 -12.95 2.01 -2.24
CA PHE A 111 -11.99 1.76 -1.16
C PHE A 111 -10.56 1.67 -1.70
N PHE A 112 -10.35 0.89 -2.77
CA PHE A 112 -9.05 0.77 -3.42
C PHE A 112 -8.47 2.12 -3.88
N VAL A 113 -9.28 2.98 -4.49
CA VAL A 113 -8.84 4.32 -4.94
C VAL A 113 -8.44 5.19 -3.73
N VAL A 114 -9.23 5.18 -2.66
CA VAL A 114 -8.91 5.93 -1.44
C VAL A 114 -7.62 5.42 -0.81
N GLU A 115 -7.46 4.11 -0.68
CA GLU A 115 -6.22 3.49 -0.18
C GLU A 115 -5.01 3.87 -1.03
N PHE A 116 -5.15 3.80 -2.35
CA PHE A 116 -4.10 4.14 -3.30
C PHE A 116 -3.65 5.60 -3.15
N ILE A 117 -4.59 6.53 -3.00
CA ILE A 117 -4.30 7.96 -2.80
C ILE A 117 -3.60 8.17 -1.46
N VAL A 118 -4.15 7.63 -0.36
CA VAL A 118 -3.59 7.81 0.98
C VAL A 118 -2.19 7.23 1.08
N GLU A 119 -1.96 6.03 0.54
CA GLU A 119 -0.64 5.39 0.49
C GLU A 119 0.33 6.24 -0.34
N THR A 120 -0.10 6.76 -1.49
CA THR A 120 0.74 7.62 -2.35
C THR A 120 1.21 8.87 -1.63
N VAL A 121 0.33 9.55 -0.89
CA VAL A 121 0.67 10.73 -0.09
C VAL A 121 1.55 10.36 1.11
N ALA A 122 1.31 9.20 1.75
CA ALA A 122 2.13 8.71 2.85
C ALA A 122 3.58 8.50 2.43
N PHE A 123 3.79 7.87 1.26
CA PHE A 123 5.12 7.60 0.71
C PHE A 123 5.83 8.85 0.18
N ASP A 124 5.14 9.77 -0.48
CA ASP A 124 5.76 11.05 -0.88
C ASP A 124 6.24 11.83 0.35
N LYS A 125 5.48 11.83 1.46
CA LYS A 125 5.94 12.47 2.70
C LYS A 125 7.11 11.71 3.33
N LEU A 126 7.04 10.38 3.42
CA LEU A 126 8.09 9.54 4.02
C LEU A 126 9.45 9.73 3.33
N PHE A 127 9.44 9.83 2.00
CA PHE A 127 10.66 9.96 1.20
C PHE A 127 10.90 11.35 0.62
N SER A 128 10.20 12.37 1.12
CA SER A 128 10.38 13.76 0.68
C SER A 128 11.81 14.28 0.82
N LYS A 129 12.59 13.72 1.75
CA LYS A 129 14.02 14.03 1.97
C LYS A 129 14.99 13.15 1.16
N ALA A 130 14.54 12.05 0.55
CA ALA A 130 15.40 11.02 -0.07
C ALA A 130 15.93 11.39 -1.48
N GLY A 131 15.82 12.66 -1.88
CA GLY A 131 16.23 13.17 -3.19
C GLY A 131 15.18 13.04 -4.29
N GLY A 132 15.41 13.73 -5.41
CA GLY A 132 14.46 13.86 -6.52
C GLY A 132 14.15 12.54 -7.26
N GLU A 133 15.06 11.56 -7.25
CA GLU A 133 14.87 10.30 -8.00
C GLU A 133 13.66 9.49 -7.54
N PHE A 134 13.42 9.38 -6.23
CA PHE A 134 12.22 8.70 -5.71
C PHE A 134 10.97 9.43 -6.20
N ARG A 135 10.90 10.74 -5.96
CA ARG A 135 9.73 11.56 -6.27
C ARG A 135 9.42 11.54 -7.76
N VAL A 136 10.43 11.58 -8.63
CA VAL A 136 10.25 11.48 -10.09
C VAL A 136 9.70 10.11 -10.50
N ARG A 137 10.33 9.01 -10.05
CA ARG A 137 9.85 7.65 -10.37
C ARG A 137 8.46 7.37 -9.82
N TRP A 138 8.19 7.83 -8.59
CA TRP A 138 6.91 7.70 -7.90
C TRP A 138 5.81 8.52 -8.57
N ALA A 139 6.08 9.77 -8.95
CA ALA A 139 5.14 10.62 -9.67
C ALA A 139 4.84 10.05 -11.07
N LEU A 140 5.86 9.61 -11.81
CA LEU A 140 5.68 9.02 -13.14
C LEU A 140 4.78 7.78 -13.11
N ILE A 141 5.05 6.82 -12.20
CA ILE A 141 4.23 5.60 -12.13
C ILE A 141 2.81 5.88 -11.64
N THR A 142 2.64 6.80 -10.69
CA THR A 142 1.32 7.22 -10.20
C THR A 142 0.52 7.91 -11.30
N PHE A 143 1.16 8.82 -12.05
CA PHE A 143 0.55 9.48 -13.20
C PHE A 143 0.14 8.49 -14.29
N LEU A 144 0.99 7.50 -14.58
CA LEU A 144 0.69 6.45 -15.55
C LEU A 144 -0.52 5.60 -15.13
N ILE A 145 -0.58 5.17 -13.87
CA ILE A 145 -1.74 4.44 -13.31
C ILE A 145 -3.02 5.29 -13.43
N PHE A 146 -2.95 6.59 -13.10
CA PHE A 146 -4.09 7.48 -13.17
C PHE A 146 -4.61 7.68 -14.61
N ASN A 147 -3.72 7.91 -15.57
CA ASN A 147 -4.12 8.06 -16.98
C ASN A 147 -4.74 6.78 -17.56
N LEU A 148 -4.15 5.62 -17.25
CA LEU A 148 -4.72 4.33 -17.65
C LEU A 148 -6.11 4.11 -17.01
N GLY A 149 -6.30 4.53 -15.75
CA GLY A 149 -7.59 4.51 -15.08
C GLY A 149 -8.64 5.42 -15.74
N LEU A 150 -8.26 6.62 -16.17
CA LEU A 150 -9.16 7.54 -16.89
C LEU A 150 -9.56 7.01 -18.28
N MET A 151 -8.66 6.31 -18.97
CA MET A 151 -9.00 5.67 -20.25
C MET A 151 -10.11 4.62 -20.09
N LEU A 152 -10.16 3.92 -18.94
CA LEU A 152 -11.23 2.96 -18.62
C LEU A 152 -12.58 3.63 -18.34
N SER A 153 -12.60 4.84 -17.74
CA SER A 153 -13.84 5.51 -17.36
C SER A 153 -14.51 6.30 -18.49
N GLY A 154 -13.73 6.76 -19.48
CA GLY A 154 -14.23 7.56 -20.60
C GLY A 154 -14.83 6.77 -21.76
N SER A 155 -14.86 5.44 -21.70
CA SER A 155 -15.23 4.61 -22.85
C SER A 155 -16.34 3.61 -22.50
N SER A 156 -17.40 3.59 -23.31
CA SER A 156 -18.61 2.79 -23.08
C SER A 156 -18.44 1.36 -23.63
N LEU A 157 -18.81 0.37 -22.79
CA LEU A 157 -19.01 -1.06 -23.09
C LEU A 157 -17.81 -1.89 -23.58
N LEU A 158 -17.29 -2.71 -22.65
CA LEU A 158 -16.87 -4.13 -22.78
C LEU A 158 -16.41 -4.60 -24.17
N ASN A 159 -15.29 -4.05 -24.66
CA ASN A 159 -14.58 -4.57 -25.83
C ASN A 159 -13.33 -5.35 -25.40
N LYS A 160 -12.83 -6.30 -26.20
CA LYS A 160 -11.60 -7.08 -25.87
C LYS A 160 -10.37 -6.19 -25.58
N SER A 161 -10.38 -4.95 -26.06
CA SER A 161 -9.35 -3.93 -25.80
C SER A 161 -9.25 -3.46 -24.34
N TYR A 162 -10.22 -3.74 -23.47
CA TYR A 162 -10.13 -3.33 -22.04
C TYR A 162 -9.37 -4.33 -21.20
N PHE A 163 -9.35 -5.61 -21.60
CA PHE A 163 -8.58 -6.62 -20.89
C PHE A 163 -7.09 -6.28 -20.90
N SER A 164 -6.56 -5.80 -22.04
CA SER A 164 -5.17 -5.33 -22.12
C SER A 164 -4.90 -4.10 -21.25
N ILE A 165 -5.85 -3.16 -21.15
CA ILE A 165 -5.72 -1.97 -20.29
C ILE A 165 -5.72 -2.37 -18.81
N ILE A 166 -6.62 -3.27 -18.40
CA ILE A 166 -6.66 -3.81 -17.02
C ILE A 166 -5.34 -4.49 -16.69
N VAL A 167 -4.80 -5.33 -17.60
CA VAL A 167 -3.49 -5.95 -17.44
C VAL A 167 -2.39 -4.91 -17.29
N MET A 168 -2.38 -3.85 -18.10
CA MET A 168 -1.39 -2.77 -17.98
C MET A 168 -1.48 -2.02 -16.65
N ILE A 169 -2.69 -1.77 -16.12
CA ILE A 169 -2.87 -1.15 -14.80
C ILE A 169 -2.31 -2.04 -13.71
N VAL A 170 -2.63 -3.33 -13.74
CA VAL A 170 -2.12 -4.32 -12.78
C VAL A 170 -0.59 -4.37 -12.82
N LEU A 171 0.02 -4.44 -14.01
CA LEU A 171 1.47 -4.39 -14.18
C LEU A 171 2.08 -3.09 -13.64
N SER A 172 1.41 -1.96 -13.85
CA SER A 172 1.86 -0.65 -13.35
C SER A 172 1.80 -0.56 -11.83
N ILE A 173 0.79 -1.15 -11.20
CA ILE A 173 0.69 -1.29 -9.74
C ILE A 173 1.86 -2.15 -9.22
N PHE A 174 2.16 -3.28 -9.86
CA PHE A 174 3.32 -4.10 -9.50
C PHE A 174 4.65 -3.33 -9.63
N LEU A 175 4.84 -2.55 -10.69
CA LEU A 175 6.02 -1.70 -10.84
C LEU A 175 6.12 -0.65 -9.72
N ARG A 176 5.00 -0.03 -9.33
CA ARG A 176 4.93 0.89 -8.18
C ARG A 176 5.35 0.20 -6.89
N ASP A 177 4.91 -1.04 -6.68
CA ASP A 177 5.27 -1.82 -5.50
C ASP A 177 6.75 -2.23 -5.48
N ILE A 178 7.35 -2.53 -6.64
CA ILE A 178 8.80 -2.78 -6.77
C ILE A 178 9.60 -1.52 -6.41
N ILE A 179 9.18 -0.35 -6.90
CA ILE A 179 9.80 0.94 -6.54
C ILE A 179 9.70 1.14 -5.03
N LYS A 180 8.49 0.99 -4.46
CA LYS A 180 8.24 1.08 -3.01
C LYS A 180 9.17 0.17 -2.21
N PHE A 181 9.29 -1.09 -2.60
CA PHE A 181 10.17 -2.08 -1.97
C PHE A 181 11.65 -1.66 -2.02
N HIS A 182 12.13 -1.22 -3.19
CA HIS A 182 13.51 -0.78 -3.36
C HIS A 182 13.86 0.39 -2.43
N PHE A 183 12.99 1.40 -2.34
CA PHE A 183 13.24 2.58 -1.51
C PHE A 183 13.01 2.32 -0.01
N LEU A 184 12.07 1.44 0.37
CA LEU A 184 11.92 0.97 1.75
C LEU A 184 13.19 0.27 2.24
N ILE A 185 13.75 -0.64 1.43
CA ILE A 185 15.01 -1.31 1.78
C ILE A 185 16.16 -0.30 1.85
N LYS A 186 16.29 0.56 0.85
CA LYS A 186 17.36 1.57 0.80
C LYS A 186 17.31 2.52 1.99
N SER A 187 16.15 3.03 2.37
CA SER A 187 15.98 3.96 3.49
C SER A 187 16.26 3.33 4.86
N VAL A 188 15.83 2.08 5.07
CA VAL A 188 16.14 1.33 6.29
C VAL A 188 17.65 1.00 6.37
N ILE A 189 18.32 0.85 5.22
CA ILE A 189 19.79 0.65 5.15
C ILE A 189 20.56 1.96 5.31
N MET A 190 20.17 3.05 4.65
CA MET A 190 20.92 4.33 4.63
C MET A 190 20.94 5.02 6.00
N ARG A 191 19.86 4.95 6.76
CA ARG A 191 19.83 5.50 8.12
C ARG A 191 20.81 4.79 9.07
N LYS A 192 21.25 3.57 8.73
CA LYS A 192 22.33 2.86 9.44
C LYS A 192 23.66 3.60 9.31
N GLN A 193 23.94 4.23 8.16
CA GLN A 193 25.19 4.95 7.94
C GLN A 193 25.21 6.25 8.76
N GLU A 194 24.13 7.03 8.76
CA GLU A 194 24.05 8.28 9.53
C GLU A 194 24.15 8.04 11.05
N VAL A 195 23.53 6.99 11.58
CA VAL A 195 23.60 6.65 13.03
C VAL A 195 24.95 6.04 13.43
N CYS A 196 25.68 5.42 12.50
CA CYS A 196 27.05 4.94 12.74
C CYS A 196 28.07 6.08 12.70
N VAL A 197 27.95 6.99 11.74
CA VAL A 197 28.86 8.15 11.59
C VAL A 197 28.75 9.09 12.79
N ASN A 198 27.53 9.42 13.24
CA ASN A 198 27.33 10.29 14.42
C ASN A 198 27.81 9.68 15.76
N LYS A 199 28.18 8.39 15.80
CA LYS A 199 28.78 7.75 16.98
C LYS A 199 30.31 7.70 16.95
N GLU A 200 30.91 7.90 15.78
CA GLU A 200 32.37 8.00 15.65
C GLU A 200 32.83 9.45 15.85
N GLU A 201 31.91 10.42 15.72
CA GLU A 201 32.14 11.84 15.98
C GLU A 201 31.83 12.28 17.44
N MET A 202 31.46 11.34 18.32
CA MET A 202 31.23 11.55 19.77
C MET A 202 32.22 10.73 20.60
#